data_AF-A0A848RA55-F1
#
_entry.id   AF-A0A848RA55-F1
#
_cell.length_a   1.000
_cell.length_b   1.000
_cell.length_c   1.000
_cell.angle_alpha   90.00
_cell.angle_beta   90.00
_cell.angle_gamma   90.00
#
_symmetry.space_group_name_H-M   'P 1'
#
loop_
_entity.id
_entity.type
_entity.pdbx_description
1 polymer ?
#
loop_
_entity_poly.entity_id
_entity_poly.type
_entity_poly.pdbx_seq_one_letter_code
_entity_poly.pdbx_strand_id
1 'polypeptide(L)'
;MGREEREEQFLENYENTLEELANTFFVKNERYGNSFTDTIEDYGLVASIVRLTDKFNRMTTLYKNKELDCDDEPIIDTMLDMANYLIMTVAYLKNSNGTLKLEEQ
;
A
#
# COMPACT_ATOMS: atom_id res chain seq x y z
N MET A 1 -0.66 6.23 31.16
CA MET A 1 -0.32 7.31 30.21
C MET A 1 -1.31 8.45 30.29
N GLY A 2 -0.80 9.68 30.32
CA GLY A 2 -1.59 10.90 30.19
C GLY A 2 -2.25 11.04 28.81
N ARG A 3 -3.13 12.03 28.63
CA ARG A 3 -3.73 12.31 27.32
C ARG A 3 -2.69 12.82 26.31
N GLU A 4 -1.83 13.73 26.75
CA GLU A 4 -0.75 14.32 25.94
C GLU A 4 0.27 13.26 25.53
N GLU A 5 0.71 12.42 26.48
CA GLU A 5 1.62 11.30 26.22
C GLU A 5 1.08 10.28 25.19
N ARG A 6 -0.25 10.05 25.15
CA ARG A 6 -0.88 9.22 24.10
C ARG A 6 -0.84 9.86 22.72
N GLU A 7 -0.96 11.19 22.67
CA GLU A 7 -0.96 11.95 21.43
C GLU A 7 0.46 11.99 20.85
N GLU A 8 1.46 12.26 21.68
CA GLU A 8 2.88 12.22 21.30
C GLU A 8 3.27 10.84 20.74
N GLN A 9 2.91 9.76 21.44
CA GLN A 9 3.20 8.40 20.98
C GLN A 9 2.50 8.06 19.66
N PHE A 10 1.28 8.56 19.44
CA PHE A 10 0.58 8.35 18.16
C PHE A 10 1.30 9.06 17.01
N LEU A 11 1.74 10.30 17.22
CA LEU A 11 2.47 11.07 16.21
C LEU A 11 3.81 10.41 15.87
N GLU A 12 4.56 9.96 16.88
CA GLU A 12 5.81 9.22 16.68
C GLU A 12 5.59 7.95 15.85
N ASN A 13 4.58 7.14 16.21
CA ASN A 13 4.25 5.94 15.45
C ASN A 13 3.83 6.25 14.01
N TYR A 14 3.09 7.34 13.79
CA TYR A 14 2.68 7.76 12.46
C TYR A 14 3.89 8.17 11.59
N GLU A 15 4.82 8.96 12.13
CA GLU A 15 6.05 9.35 11.44
C GLU A 15 6.89 8.11 11.09
N ASN A 16 7.13 7.22 12.05
CA ASN A 16 7.85 5.97 11.83
C ASN A 16 7.20 5.11 10.74
N THR A 17 5.87 5.04 10.71
CA THR A 17 5.12 4.30 9.69
C THR A 17 5.33 4.89 8.28
N LEU A 18 5.35 6.22 8.16
CA LEU A 18 5.63 6.88 6.88
C LEU A 18 7.05 6.61 6.38
N GLU A 19 8.04 6.62 7.29
CA GLU A 19 9.41 6.27 6.96
C GLU A 19 9.54 4.81 6.52
N GLU A 20 8.88 3.89 7.21
CA GLU A 20 8.83 2.47 6.86
C GLU A 20 8.23 2.24 5.47
N LEU A 21 7.10 2.90 5.16
CA LEU A 21 6.46 2.84 3.85
C LEU A 21 7.41 3.31 2.75
N ALA A 22 8.04 4.47 2.94
CA ALA A 22 8.99 5.03 1.98
C ALA A 22 10.18 4.08 1.76
N ASN A 23 10.79 3.59 2.84
CA ASN A 23 11.92 2.66 2.78
C ASN A 23 11.55 1.36 2.06
N THR A 24 10.39 0.79 2.40
CA THR A 24 9.88 -0.43 1.76
C THR A 24 9.70 -0.23 0.26
N PHE A 25 9.12 0.91 -0.15
CA PHE A 25 8.98 1.24 -1.55
C PHE A 25 10.34 1.36 -2.26
N PHE A 26 11.29 2.13 -1.72
CA PHE A 26 12.60 2.33 -2.35
C PHE A 26 13.39 1.02 -2.46
N VAL A 27 13.44 0.21 -1.40
CA VAL A 27 14.12 -1.09 -1.40
C VAL A 27 13.48 -2.06 -2.40
N LYS A 28 12.14 -2.12 -2.46
CA LYS A 28 11.44 -2.97 -3.44
C LYS A 28 11.67 -2.46 -4.86
N ASN A 29 11.61 -1.14 -5.09
CA ASN A 29 11.80 -0.55 -6.41
C ASN A 29 13.24 -0.74 -6.92
N GLU A 30 14.25 -0.70 -6.05
CA GLU A 30 15.63 -1.04 -6.41
C GLU A 30 15.79 -2.52 -6.81
N ARG A 31 15.08 -3.43 -6.13
CA ARG A 31 15.14 -4.89 -6.40
C ARG A 31 14.34 -5.33 -7.62
N TYR A 32 13.16 -4.77 -7.82
CA TYR A 32 12.18 -5.21 -8.82
C TYR A 32 12.02 -4.24 -10.00
N GLY A 33 12.71 -3.09 -9.97
CA GLY A 33 12.70 -2.10 -11.03
C GLY A 33 11.28 -1.61 -11.35
N ASN A 34 11.01 -1.51 -12.65
CA ASN A 34 9.76 -0.97 -13.20
C ASN A 34 8.56 -1.93 -13.13
N SER A 35 8.62 -3.04 -12.38
CA SER A 35 7.59 -4.08 -12.40
C SER A 35 6.16 -3.57 -12.18
N PHE A 36 5.96 -2.56 -11.31
CA PHE A 36 4.64 -1.95 -11.15
C PHE A 36 4.22 -1.13 -12.37
N THR A 37 5.10 -0.26 -12.87
CA THR A 37 4.78 0.58 -14.03
C THR A 37 4.55 -0.26 -15.28
N ASP A 38 5.35 -1.29 -15.50
CA ASP A 38 5.20 -2.26 -16.59
C ASP A 38 3.82 -2.94 -16.50
N THR A 39 3.41 -3.35 -15.30
CA THR A 39 2.08 -3.96 -15.09
C THR A 39 0.95 -2.98 -15.43
N ILE A 40 1.08 -1.70 -15.07
CA ILE A 40 0.07 -0.69 -15.41
C ILE A 40 0.09 -0.36 -16.90
N GLU A 41 1.24 -0.40 -17.56
CA GLU A 41 1.34 -0.22 -19.02
C GLU A 41 0.71 -1.38 -19.79
N ASP A 42 0.91 -2.62 -19.33
CA ASP A 42 0.37 -3.83 -19.98
C ASP A 42 -1.15 -3.99 -19.78
N TYR A 43 -1.65 -3.70 -18.57
CA TYR A 43 -3.01 -4.04 -18.16
C TYR A 43 -3.87 -2.85 -17.76
N GLY A 44 -3.30 -1.65 -17.67
CA GLY A 44 -3.99 -0.45 -17.19
C GLY A 44 -4.20 -0.42 -15.67
N LEU A 45 -4.92 0.61 -15.22
CA LEU A 45 -5.17 0.85 -13.78
C LEU A 45 -5.94 -0.25 -13.08
N VAL A 46 -6.68 -1.09 -13.81
CA VAL A 46 -7.39 -2.24 -13.25
C VAL A 46 -6.45 -3.19 -12.53
N ALA A 47 -5.18 -3.32 -12.96
CA ALA A 47 -4.20 -4.13 -12.26
C ALA A 47 -3.92 -3.63 -10.84
N SER A 48 -3.86 -2.30 -10.63
CA SER A 48 -3.74 -1.74 -9.28
C SER A 48 -4.99 -2.01 -8.44
N ILE A 49 -6.18 -1.84 -9.02
CA ILE A 49 -7.47 -2.08 -8.34
C ILE A 49 -7.57 -3.54 -7.89
N VAL A 50 -7.19 -4.50 -8.73
CA VAL A 50 -7.17 -5.93 -8.40
C VAL A 50 -6.24 -6.19 -7.22
N ARG A 51 -5.01 -5.65 -7.22
CA ARG A 51 -4.06 -5.85 -6.12
C ARG A 51 -4.57 -5.27 -4.80
N LEU A 52 -5.17 -4.08 -4.84
CA LEU A 52 -5.82 -3.49 -3.67
C LEU A 52 -6.98 -4.36 -3.16
N THR A 53 -7.77 -4.93 -4.07
CA THR A 53 -8.90 -5.81 -3.72
C THR A 53 -8.41 -7.10 -3.06
N ASP A 54 -7.34 -7.72 -3.58
CA ASP A 54 -6.74 -8.91 -3.00
C ASP A 54 -6.26 -8.65 -1.56
N LYS A 55 -5.55 -7.53 -1.34
CA LYS A 55 -5.09 -7.13 0.01
C LYS A 55 -6.25 -6.76 0.94
N PHE A 56 -7.29 -6.09 0.45
CA PHE A 56 -8.47 -5.79 1.24
C PHE A 56 -9.22 -7.05 1.68
N ASN A 57 -9.33 -8.04 0.79
CA ASN A 57 -9.91 -9.35 1.10
C ASN A 57 -9.06 -10.10 2.15
N ARG A 58 -7.73 -10.04 2.05
CA ARG A 58 -6.82 -10.58 3.07
C ARG A 58 -7.04 -9.90 4.42
N MET A 59 -7.02 -8.57 4.47
CA MET A 59 -7.26 -7.80 5.70
C MET A 59 -8.61 -8.17 6.34
N THR A 60 -9.66 -8.30 5.53
CA THR A 60 -10.99 -8.71 6.00
C THR A 60 -10.97 -10.12 6.59
N THR A 61 -10.19 -11.02 6.01
CA THR A 61 -10.02 -12.40 6.49
C THR A 61 -9.28 -12.42 7.82
N LEU A 62 -8.15 -11.71 7.95
CA LEU A 62 -7.36 -11.63 9.18
C LEU A 62 -8.15 -10.95 10.31
N TYR A 63 -8.91 -9.90 10.00
CA TYR A 63 -9.76 -9.22 10.98
C TYR A 63 -10.82 -10.15 11.59
N LYS A 64 -11.37 -11.07 10.78
CA LYS A 64 -12.37 -12.05 11.22
C LYS A 64 -11.77 -13.26 11.93
N ASN A 65 -10.52 -13.61 11.63
CA ASN A 65 -9.84 -14.82 12.09
C ASN A 65 -8.47 -14.42 12.67
N LYS A 66 -8.47 -13.83 13.87
CA LYS A 66 -7.26 -13.27 14.50
C LYS A 66 -6.15 -14.30 14.72
N GLU A 67 -6.50 -15.57 14.81
CA GLU A 67 -5.57 -16.70 14.90
C GLU A 67 -4.70 -16.88 13.65
N LEU A 68 -5.10 -16.32 12.50
CA LEU A 68 -4.32 -16.34 11.25
C LEU A 68 -3.32 -15.17 11.16
N ASP A 69 -3.36 -14.23 12.10
CA ASP A 69 -2.51 -13.04 12.12
C ASP A 69 -1.07 -13.34 12.58
N CYS A 70 -0.74 -14.60 12.90
CA CYS A 70 0.60 -15.05 13.25
C CYS A 70 1.43 -15.57 12.05
N ASP A 71 0.86 -15.54 10.84
CA ASP A 71 1.50 -16.05 9.62
C ASP A 71 2.48 -15.03 9.00
N ASP A 72 3.16 -15.42 7.92
CA ASP A 72 4.21 -14.65 7.21
C ASP A 72 3.76 -13.27 6.66
N GLU A 73 2.46 -12.95 6.69
CA GLU A 73 1.93 -11.66 6.24
C GLU A 73 0.83 -11.15 7.21
N PRO A 74 1.23 -10.52 8.33
CA PRO A 74 0.34 -9.94 9.32
C PRO A 74 -0.62 -8.88 8.74
N ILE A 75 -1.65 -8.55 9.51
CA ILE A 75 -2.65 -7.55 9.13
C ILE A 75 -2.03 -6.16 8.96
N ILE A 76 -1.01 -5.82 9.77
CA ILE A 76 -0.28 -4.56 9.66
C ILE A 76 0.45 -4.50 8.32
N ASP A 77 1.22 -5.53 7.97
CA ASP A 77 1.92 -5.63 6.68
C ASP A 77 0.93 -5.54 5.50
N THR A 78 -0.24 -6.17 5.63
CA THR A 78 -1.31 -6.08 4.63
C THR A 78 -1.82 -4.64 4.45
N MET A 79 -1.98 -3.88 5.55
CA MET A 79 -2.37 -2.47 5.51
C MET A 79 -1.27 -1.59 4.89
N LEU A 80 -0.01 -1.84 5.22
CA LEU A 80 1.13 -1.12 4.66
C LEU A 80 1.29 -1.39 3.16
N ASP A 81 1.08 -2.62 2.70
CA ASP A 81 1.06 -2.98 1.28
C ASP A 81 -0.05 -2.22 0.53
N MET A 82 -1.25 -2.11 1.10
CA MET A 82 -2.33 -1.31 0.49
C MET A 82 -1.97 0.17 0.39
N ALA A 83 -1.39 0.75 1.44
CA ALA A 83 -0.93 2.14 1.43
C ALA A 83 0.12 2.36 0.33
N ASN A 84 1.08 1.44 0.19
CA ASN A 84 2.08 1.48 -0.88
C ASN A 84 1.45 1.40 -2.27
N TYR A 85 0.53 0.47 -2.51
CA TYR A 85 -0.16 0.37 -3.82
C TYR A 85 -0.92 1.65 -4.18
N LEU A 86 -1.60 2.28 -3.20
CA LEU A 86 -2.27 3.56 -3.42
C LEU A 86 -1.27 4.67 -3.77
N ILE A 87 -0.18 4.80 -3.01
CA ILE A 87 0.86 5.82 -3.25
C ILE A 87 1.52 5.62 -4.61
N MET A 88 1.89 4.38 -4.97
CA MET A 88 2.49 4.04 -6.26
C MET A 88 1.56 4.38 -7.43
N THR A 89 0.27 4.08 -7.29
CA THR A 89 -0.74 4.44 -8.30
C THR A 89 -0.85 5.94 -8.47
N VAL A 90 -0.91 6.70 -7.38
CA VAL A 90 -0.93 8.17 -7.43
C VAL A 90 0.35 8.73 -8.05
N ALA A 91 1.51 8.19 -7.70
CA ALA A 91 2.79 8.60 -8.27
C ALA A 91 2.86 8.35 -9.78
N TYR A 92 2.41 7.18 -10.24
CA TYR A 92 2.27 6.86 -11.67
C TYR A 92 1.37 7.88 -12.38
N LEU A 93 0.17 8.11 -11.84
CA LEU A 93 -0.80 9.07 -12.42
C LEU A 93 -0.25 10.50 -12.50
N LYS A 94 0.51 10.93 -11.49
CA LYS A 94 1.18 12.24 -11.50
C LYS A 94 2.27 12.33 -12.57
N ASN A 95 3.02 11.26 -12.80
CA ASN A 95 4.05 11.21 -13.84
C ASN A 95 3.44 11.21 -15.25
N SER A 96 2.29 10.55 -15.44
CA SER A 96 1.57 10.46 -16.72
C SER A 96 0.71 11.70 -17.06
N ASN A 97 0.95 12.86 -16.44
CA ASN A 97 0.17 14.10 -16.61
C ASN A 97 -1.35 13.94 -16.28
N GLY A 98 -1.69 13.14 -15.26
CA GLY A 98 -3.03 13.11 -14.66
C GLY A 98 -4.17 12.64 -15.58
N THR A 99 -3.87 12.16 -16.79
CA THR A 99 -4.92 11.76 -17.73
C THR A 99 -5.29 10.32 -17.42
N LEU A 100 -6.28 10.17 -16.54
CA LEU A 100 -7.14 8.99 -16.53
C LEU A 100 -7.73 8.85 -17.94
N LYS A 101 -7.09 8.07 -18.81
CA LYS A 101 -7.80 7.46 -19.92
C LYS A 101 -8.68 6.38 -19.31
N LEU A 102 -9.79 6.79 -18.71
CA LEU A 102 -10.92 5.91 -18.52
C LEU A 102 -11.40 5.62 -19.94
N GLU A 103 -10.79 4.61 -20.57
CA GLU A 103 -11.32 4.10 -21.82
C GLU A 103 -12.69 3.53 -21.48
N GLU A 104 -13.72 4.22 -21.97
CA GLU A 104 -15.10 3.78 -21.98
C GLU A 104 -15.12 2.39 -22.63
N GLN A 105 -15.43 1.36 -21.82
CA GLN A 105 -15.78 0.03 -22.32
C GLN A 105 -17.22 0.02 -22.83
#